data_AF-A0A3M1Z9F3-F1
#
_entry.id   AF-A0A3M1Z9F3-F1
#
_cell.length_a   1.000
_cell.length_b   1.000
_cell.length_c   1.000
_cell.angle_alpha   90.00
_cell.angle_beta   90.00
_cell.angle_gamma   90.00
#
_symmetry.space_group_name_H-M   'P 1'
#
loop_
_entity.id
_entity.type
_entity.pdbx_description
1 polymer ?
#
loop_
_entity_poly.entity_id
_entity_poly.type
_entity_poly.pdbx_seq_one_letter_code
_entity_poly.pdbx_strand_id
1 'polypeptide(L)'
;MLGLQTGFGQILDPVKWSFSTEKVNDQEYNLKFTATIEPGWYVYSQFLEGEDGPIPTSFNFDESDHFELVGKAVENSDHRKEGHDPMFDMNIVKFAESVTFTQKIKV
;
A
#
# COMPACT_ATOMS: atom_id res chain seq x y z
N MET A 1 19.09 -18.65 -42.40
CA MET A 1 19.04 -18.86 -40.93
C MET A 1 18.17 -17.74 -40.38
N LEU A 2 16.86 -17.98 -40.18
CA LEU A 2 15.99 -17.02 -39.50
C LEU A 2 16.22 -17.16 -37.99
N GLY A 3 16.76 -16.14 -37.34
CA GLY A 3 16.89 -16.09 -35.89
C GLY A 3 15.56 -15.71 -35.26
N LEU A 4 14.99 -16.59 -34.43
CA LEU A 4 13.94 -16.21 -33.50
C LEU A 4 14.56 -15.26 -32.46
N GLN A 5 14.08 -14.02 -32.39
CA GLN A 5 14.25 -13.18 -31.22
C GLN A 5 13.08 -13.44 -30.27
N THR A 6 13.33 -14.17 -29.18
CA THR A 6 12.43 -14.20 -28.02
C THR A 6 12.68 -12.94 -27.19
N GLY A 7 11.75 -12.00 -27.22
CA GLY A 7 11.74 -10.85 -26.31
C GLY A 7 11.20 -11.25 -24.94
N PHE A 8 12.03 -11.18 -23.90
CA PHE A 8 11.56 -11.24 -22.52
C PHE A 8 11.16 -9.82 -22.11
N GLY A 9 9.86 -9.52 -22.05
CA GLY A 9 9.40 -8.32 -21.34
C GLY A 9 9.64 -8.50 -19.84
N GLN A 10 10.42 -7.62 -19.23
CA GLN A 10 10.54 -7.60 -17.77
C GLN A 10 9.24 -7.02 -17.19
N ILE A 11 8.58 -7.79 -16.33
CA ILE A 11 7.53 -7.26 -15.46
C ILE A 11 8.27 -6.33 -14.48
N LEU A 12 8.04 -5.03 -14.60
CA LEU A 12 8.54 -4.08 -13.63
C LEU A 12 7.79 -4.31 -12.32
N ASP A 13 8.55 -4.52 -11.24
CA ASP A 13 8.05 -4.58 -9.87
C ASP A 13 8.59 -3.38 -9.07
N PRO A 14 8.06 -2.17 -9.33
CA PRO A 14 8.60 -0.93 -8.80
C PRO A 14 8.24 -0.68 -7.34
N VAL A 15 7.43 -1.56 -6.72
CA VAL A 15 6.98 -1.42 -5.33
C VAL A 15 7.26 -2.71 -4.59
N LYS A 16 8.28 -2.68 -3.73
CA LYS A 16 8.66 -3.82 -2.90
C LYS A 16 8.00 -3.73 -1.54
N TRP A 17 7.29 -4.77 -1.14
CA TRP A 17 6.60 -4.85 0.15
C TRP A 17 7.40 -5.65 1.17
N SER A 18 7.45 -5.15 2.40
CA SER A 18 7.94 -5.88 3.56
C SER A 18 6.91 -5.89 4.69
N PHE A 19 6.92 -6.96 5.48
CA PHE A 19 5.92 -7.25 6.49
C PHE A 19 6.61 -7.48 7.82
N SER A 20 6.13 -6.83 8.87
CA SER A 20 6.63 -7.03 10.22
C SER A 20 5.53 -6.92 11.25
N THR A 21 5.78 -7.49 12.43
CA THR A 21 4.84 -7.46 13.55
C THR A 21 5.52 -6.87 14.77
N GLU A 22 4.84 -6.00 15.48
CA GLU A 22 5.31 -5.39 16.72
C GLU A 22 4.30 -5.69 17.84
N LYS A 23 4.76 -6.29 18.93
CA LYS A 23 3.94 -6.52 20.12
C LYS A 23 3.76 -5.20 20.86
N VAL A 24 2.51 -4.78 21.07
CA VAL A 24 2.16 -3.58 21.86
C VAL A 24 2.00 -3.95 23.32
N ASN A 25 1.26 -5.03 23.59
CA ASN A 25 1.10 -5.65 24.91
C ASN A 25 0.69 -7.13 24.74
N ASP A 26 0.27 -7.80 25.81
CA ASP A 26 -0.07 -9.23 25.77
C ASP A 26 -1.27 -9.60 24.88
N GLN A 27 -2.10 -8.63 24.52
CA GLN A 27 -3.32 -8.83 23.72
C GLN A 27 -3.37 -7.93 22.47
N GLU A 28 -2.39 -7.06 22.25
CA GLU A 28 -2.39 -6.12 21.12
C GLU A 28 -1.09 -6.19 20.32
N TYR A 29 -1.23 -6.20 19.00
CA TYR A 29 -0.14 -6.24 18.05
C TYR A 29 -0.36 -5.22 16.93
N ASN A 30 0.73 -4.65 16.44
CA ASN A 30 0.76 -3.85 15.22
C ASN A 30 1.34 -4.69 14.09
N LEU A 31 0.57 -4.88 13.02
CA LEU A 31 1.02 -5.41 11.75
C LEU A 31 1.47 -4.23 10.89
N LYS A 32 2.73 -4.25 10.46
CA LYS A 32 3.33 -3.19 9.64
C LYS A 32 3.60 -3.70 8.24
N PHE A 33 3.05 -2.99 7.26
CA PHE A 33 3.21 -3.21 5.83
C PHE A 33 3.98 -2.03 5.25
N THR A 34 5.24 -2.23 4.87
CA THR A 34 6.08 -1.16 4.34
C THR A 34 6.29 -1.37 2.84
N ALA A 35 5.84 -0.41 2.04
CA ALA A 35 6.11 -0.33 0.61
C ALA A 35 7.33 0.56 0.37
N THR A 36 8.37 0.02 -0.27
CA THR A 36 9.50 0.76 -0.83
C THR A 36 9.26 0.95 -2.32
N ILE A 37 9.24 2.20 -2.77
CA ILE A 37 8.73 2.62 -4.08
C ILE A 37 9.87 3.24 -4.90
N GLU A 38 10.11 2.69 -6.09
CA GLU A 38 11.13 3.21 -7.00
C GLU A 38 10.79 4.63 -7.50
N PRO A 39 11.79 5.48 -7.78
CA PRO A 39 11.56 6.84 -8.26
C PRO A 39 10.66 6.90 -9.51
N GLY A 40 9.69 7.81 -9.50
CA GLY A 40 8.70 7.96 -10.57
C GLY A 40 7.41 7.16 -10.36
N TRP A 41 7.41 6.21 -9.42
CA TRP A 41 6.22 5.44 -9.03
C TRP A 41 5.56 5.98 -7.77
N TYR A 42 4.31 5.57 -7.57
CA TYR A 42 3.48 6.00 -6.44
C TYR A 42 2.59 4.87 -5.94
N VAL A 43 2.30 4.90 -4.64
CA VAL A 43 1.24 4.08 -4.02
C VAL A 43 0.12 5.01 -3.56
N TYR A 44 -1.12 4.70 -3.90
CA TYR A 44 -2.28 5.51 -3.52
C TYR A 44 -2.69 5.26 -2.06
N SER A 45 -3.26 6.29 -1.42
CA SER A 45 -3.86 6.16 -0.10
C SER A 45 -5.03 5.17 -0.09
N GLN A 46 -5.29 4.59 1.07
CA GLN A 46 -6.52 3.84 1.39
C GLN A 46 -7.75 4.77 1.45
N PHE A 47 -7.53 6.09 1.53
CA PHE A 47 -8.57 7.10 1.70
C PHE A 47 -8.57 8.04 0.49
N LEU A 48 -9.39 7.71 -0.51
CA LEU A 48 -9.65 8.56 -1.67
C LEU A 48 -11.11 9.05 -1.61
N GLU A 49 -11.35 10.28 -2.06
CA GLU A 49 -12.65 10.98 -1.90
C GLU A 49 -13.76 10.48 -2.86
N GLY A 50 -13.44 9.62 -3.83
CA GLY A 50 -14.35 9.20 -4.89
C GLY A 50 -14.01 7.82 -5.45
N GLU A 51 -15.00 7.20 -6.10
CA GLU A 51 -14.89 5.84 -6.67
C GLU A 51 -14.42 5.85 -8.13
N ASP A 52 -14.52 6.98 -8.82
CA ASP A 52 -14.11 7.14 -10.23
C ASP A 52 -12.60 7.42 -10.41
N GLY A 53 -11.83 7.28 -9.32
CA GLY A 53 -10.41 7.56 -9.23
C GLY A 53 -9.51 6.33 -9.42
N PRO A 54 -8.22 6.45 -9.04
CA PRO A 54 -7.34 5.30 -8.97
C PRO A 54 -7.79 4.33 -7.86
N ILE A 55 -7.36 3.07 -7.99
CA ILE A 55 -7.67 2.05 -7.00
C ILE A 55 -6.91 2.37 -5.70
N PRO A 56 -7.60 2.58 -4.57
CA PRO A 56 -6.96 2.81 -3.29
C PRO A 56 -6.24 1.55 -2.82
N THR A 57 -5.19 1.71 -2.03
CA THR A 57 -4.55 0.56 -1.36
C THR A 57 -5.55 -0.07 -0.40
N SER A 58 -5.61 -1.40 -0.33
CA SER A 58 -6.50 -2.12 0.58
C SER A 58 -5.79 -3.31 1.19
N PHE A 59 -5.99 -3.54 2.49
CA PHE A 59 -5.52 -4.73 3.20
C PHE A 59 -6.72 -5.62 3.54
N ASN A 60 -6.71 -6.85 3.03
CA ASN A 60 -7.73 -7.84 3.29
C ASN A 60 -7.19 -8.88 4.27
N PHE A 61 -8.00 -9.21 5.26
CA PHE A 61 -7.69 -10.20 6.29
C PHE A 61 -8.78 -11.26 6.26
N ASP A 62 -8.38 -12.52 6.31
CA ASP A 62 -9.34 -13.62 6.45
C ASP A 62 -10.01 -13.53 7.83
N GLU A 63 -11.33 -13.72 7.87
CA GLU A 63 -12.08 -13.77 9.12
C GLU A 63 -11.57 -14.91 10.01
N SER A 64 -11.38 -14.63 11.30
CA SER A 64 -10.80 -15.57 12.25
C SER A 64 -11.21 -15.24 13.68
N ASP A 65 -11.51 -16.26 14.48
CA ASP A 65 -11.77 -16.11 15.92
C ASP A 65 -10.48 -15.86 16.73
N HIS A 66 -9.31 -15.85 16.08
CA HIS A 66 -8.01 -15.67 16.73
C HIS A 66 -7.57 -14.22 16.81
N PHE A 67 -8.19 -13.30 16.09
CA PHE A 67 -7.86 -11.90 16.18
C PHE A 67 -9.03 -11.00 15.77
N GLU A 68 -9.02 -9.77 16.29
CA GLU A 68 -9.93 -8.70 15.89
C GLU A 68 -9.14 -7.53 15.32
N LEU A 69 -9.56 -6.98 14.17
CA LEU A 69 -8.98 -5.76 13.61
C LEU A 69 -9.45 -4.54 14.41
N VAL A 70 -8.51 -3.73 14.89
CA VAL A 70 -8.82 -2.48 15.59
C VAL A 70 -8.74 -1.33 14.58
N GLY A 71 -9.86 -1.07 13.91
CA GLY A 71 -9.98 -0.01 12.89
C GLY A 71 -9.24 -0.33 11.58
N LYS A 72 -9.07 0.68 10.73
CA LYS A 72 -8.28 0.59 9.48
C LYS A 72 -6.79 0.84 9.74
N ALA A 73 -5.95 0.36 8.83
CA ALA A 73 -4.51 0.60 8.91
C ALA A 73 -4.19 2.10 8.81
N VAL A 74 -3.31 2.57 9.70
CA VAL A 74 -2.84 3.96 9.71
C VAL A 74 -1.68 4.11 8.74
N GLU A 75 -1.69 5.18 7.94
CA GLU A 75 -0.68 5.48 6.93
C GLU A 75 0.39 6.40 7.51
N ASN A 76 1.66 6.01 7.38
CA ASN A 76 2.79 6.81 7.83
C ASN A 76 3.84 6.91 6.71
N SER A 77 4.13 8.13 6.27
CA SER A 77 5.13 8.41 5.25
C SER A 77 5.54 9.88 5.32
N ASP A 78 6.85 10.13 5.24
CA ASP A 78 7.43 11.48 5.06
C ASP A 78 7.28 11.98 3.61
N HIS A 79 6.87 11.11 2.69
CA HIS A 79 6.79 11.35 1.25
C HIS A 79 5.33 11.38 0.75
N ARG A 80 4.39 11.75 1.63
CA ARG A 80 2.98 11.95 1.30
C ARG A 80 2.83 13.16 0.35
N LYS A 81 2.15 12.95 -0.77
CA LYS A 81 1.77 13.98 -1.74
C LYS A 81 0.25 14.01 -1.84
N GLU A 82 -0.29 15.22 -1.86
CA GLU A 82 -1.73 15.47 -2.02
C GLU A 82 -1.92 16.58 -3.04
N GLY A 83 -2.89 16.42 -3.92
CA GLY A 83 -3.25 17.44 -4.88
C GLY A 83 -4.37 16.99 -5.80
N HIS A 84 -4.94 17.97 -6.51
CA HIS A 84 -5.96 17.72 -7.50
C HIS A 84 -5.35 17.05 -8.73
N ASP A 85 -5.92 15.90 -9.13
CA ASP A 85 -5.54 15.19 -10.34
C ASP A 85 -6.57 15.48 -11.44
N PRO A 86 -6.19 16.19 -12.50
CA PRO A 86 -7.12 16.60 -13.56
C PRO A 86 -7.60 15.43 -14.42
N MET A 87 -6.96 14.25 -14.35
CA MET A 87 -7.46 13.05 -15.04
C MET A 87 -8.72 12.52 -14.36
N PHE A 88 -8.77 12.61 -13.04
CA PHE A 88 -9.85 12.08 -12.21
C PHE A 88 -10.76 13.16 -11.63
N ASP A 89 -10.45 14.44 -11.89
CA ASP A 89 -11.16 15.61 -11.38
C ASP A 89 -11.40 15.57 -9.86
N MET A 90 -10.43 15.05 -9.11
CA MET A 90 -10.53 14.89 -7.65
C MET A 90 -9.19 15.07 -6.95
N ASN A 91 -9.22 15.33 -5.65
CA ASN A 91 -8.01 15.34 -4.83
C ASN A 91 -7.54 13.92 -4.56
N ILE A 92 -6.27 13.65 -4.85
CA ILE A 92 -5.65 12.35 -4.69
C ILE A 92 -4.49 12.46 -3.71
N VAL A 93 -4.46 11.53 -2.76
CA VAL A 93 -3.34 11.31 -1.86
C VAL A 93 -2.54 10.11 -2.34
N LYS A 94 -1.23 10.29 -2.47
CA LYS A 94 -0.29 9.25 -2.89
C LYS A 94 1.06 9.38 -2.18
N PHE A 95 1.80 8.29 -2.13
CA PHE A 95 3.10 8.20 -1.49
C PHE A 95 4.19 7.92 -2.51
N ALA A 96 5.30 8.64 -2.42
CA ALA A 96 6.53 8.34 -3.16
C ALA A 96 7.54 7.66 -2.23
N GLU A 97 8.60 7.05 -2.77
CA GLU A 97 9.77 6.50 -2.05
C GLU A 97 9.48 5.43 -0.98
N SER A 98 8.71 5.72 0.06
CA SER A 98 8.32 4.78 1.09
C SER A 98 7.01 5.17 1.78
N VAL A 99 6.20 4.17 2.15
CA VAL A 99 5.06 4.31 3.07
C VAL A 99 4.93 3.07 3.94
N THR A 100 4.61 3.26 5.22
CA THR A 100 4.29 2.18 6.14
C THR A 100 2.83 2.27 6.58
N PHE A 101 2.09 1.20 6.37
CA PHE A 101 0.72 1.01 6.85
C PHE A 101 0.77 0.18 8.12
N THR A 102 0.14 0.66 9.19
CA THR A 102 0.11 -0.02 10.48
C THR A 102 -1.32 -0.43 10.82
N GLN A 103 -1.64 -1.71 10.72
CA GLN A 103 -2.89 -2.29 11.18
C GLN A 103 -2.74 -2.76 12.62
N LYS A 104 -3.59 -2.26 13.52
CA LYS A 104 -3.66 -2.78 14.88
C LYS A 104 -4.60 -3.98 14.94
N ILE A 105 -4.20 -5.03 15.65
CA ILE A 105 -5.02 -6.20 15.94
C ILE A 105 -5.05 -6.49 17.44
N LYS A 106 -6.12 -7.12 17.89
CA LYS A 106 -6.26 -7.74 19.20
C LYS A 106 -6.29 -9.26 19.06
N VAL A 107 -5.67 -9.98 19.99
CA VAL A 107 -5.64 -11.45 20.07
C VAL A 107 -6.12 -11.94 21.42
#